data_AF-A0A6C0K4X5-F1
#
_entry.id   AF-A0A6C0K4X5-F1
#
_cell.length_a   1.000
_cell.length_b   1.000
_cell.length_c   1.000
_cell.angle_alpha   90.00
_cell.angle_beta   90.00
_cell.angle_gamma   90.00
#
_symmetry.space_group_name_H-M   'P 1'
#
loop_
_entity.id
_entity.type
_entity.pdbx_description
1 polymer ?
#
loop_
_entity_poly.entity_id
_entity_poly.type
_entity_poly.pdbx_seq_one_letter_code
_entity_poly.pdbx_strand_id
1 'polypeptide(L)'
;MSNFLSEASLSVGGLSEKIPWSTITWILVVAVVVAIAVNICVQYRVFERSNPSLSYGLESRLAEGFAKENNSNKAPLPPEGFFGSVARGAGHPDCLRTLNAGPQLLGGVVAARGSADYAEFQVLLSKLGCLKKDIMSPSGIVEATRYQPYETAHDRQPVAEVAATCLNRTIAPRDLDITFKTWNDRGKILLLRLCTLANLKEGEVVKLEKLFVSAVDDVFLIAKGRCIATPGEQEAGAHDAQPYEPQETKNLREYNGYFSGWGGAV
;
A
#
# COMPACT_ATOMS: atom_id res chain seq x y z
N MET A 1 -16.62 24.87 43.64
CA MET A 1 -15.52 25.56 42.95
C MET A 1 -16.12 26.31 41.77
N SER A 2 -16.68 27.47 42.09
CA SER A 2 -17.55 28.28 41.23
C SER A 2 -17.33 29.69 41.73
N ASN A 3 -16.40 30.42 41.10
CA ASN A 3 -16.13 31.86 41.25
C ASN A 3 -14.80 32.19 40.54
N PHE A 4 -14.79 32.22 39.20
CA PHE A 4 -13.66 32.78 38.42
C PHE A 4 -14.12 33.25 37.03
N LEU A 5 -15.31 33.87 36.96
CA LEU A 5 -15.77 34.61 35.78
C LEU A 5 -16.12 36.04 36.24
N SER A 6 -15.07 36.80 36.56
CA SER A 6 -15.16 38.23 36.86
C SER A 6 -14.75 38.99 35.60
N GLU A 7 -15.76 39.51 34.92
CA GLU A 7 -15.78 40.80 34.22
C GLU A 7 -14.51 41.25 33.48
N ALA A 8 -14.47 40.98 32.18
CA ALA A 8 -13.76 41.81 31.21
C ALA A 8 -14.78 42.38 30.21
N SER A 9 -15.65 43.28 30.67
CA SER A 9 -16.48 44.13 29.81
C SER A 9 -15.61 45.26 29.26
N LEU A 10 -14.80 44.95 28.24
CA LEU A 10 -14.11 45.95 27.44
C LEU A 10 -15.16 46.85 26.75
N SER A 11 -15.26 48.08 27.24
CA SER A 11 -16.04 49.17 26.63
C SER A 11 -15.54 49.43 25.21
N VAL A 12 -16.26 48.91 24.21
CA VAL A 12 -16.01 49.14 22.77
C VAL A 12 -16.53 50.52 22.32
N GLY A 13 -17.25 51.25 23.19
CA GLY A 13 -17.94 52.49 22.82
C GLY A 13 -17.05 53.70 22.50
N GLY A 14 -15.79 53.71 22.95
CA GLY A 14 -14.90 54.88 22.82
C GLY A 14 -13.96 54.88 21.60
N LEU A 15 -13.88 53.79 20.83
CA LEU A 15 -12.92 53.64 19.71
C LEU A 15 -13.53 53.98 18.34
N SER A 16 -14.84 54.21 18.26
CA SER A 16 -15.57 54.41 17.00
C SER A 16 -15.32 55.78 16.34
N GLU A 17 -14.97 56.82 17.11
CA GLU A 17 -14.87 58.19 16.55
C GLU A 17 -13.52 58.51 15.88
N LYS A 18 -12.48 57.69 16.09
CA LYS A 18 -11.12 58.03 15.63
C LYS A 18 -10.61 57.17 14.48
N ILE A 19 -11.30 56.09 14.13
CA ILE A 19 -10.82 55.12 13.14
C ILE A 19 -11.85 55.05 12.00
N PRO A 20 -11.49 55.47 10.78
CA PRO A 20 -12.41 55.40 9.65
C PRO A 20 -12.78 53.94 9.38
N TRP A 21 -14.07 53.64 9.22
CA TRP A 21 -14.60 52.30 9.00
C TRP A 21 -13.90 51.52 7.87
N SER A 22 -13.35 52.23 6.87
CA SER A 22 -12.54 51.63 5.81
C SER A 22 -11.31 50.89 6.34
N THR A 23 -10.60 51.46 7.31
CA THR A 23 -9.41 50.82 7.91
C THR A 23 -9.76 49.57 8.69
N ILE A 24 -10.91 49.56 9.39
CA ILE A 24 -11.39 48.38 10.11
C ILE A 24 -11.71 47.24 9.13
N THR A 25 -12.37 47.55 8.01
CA THR A 25 -12.67 46.53 6.99
C THR A 25 -11.41 45.94 6.36
N TRP A 26 -10.39 46.76 6.10
CA TRP A 26 -9.10 46.27 5.58
C TRP A 26 -8.38 45.36 6.59
N ILE A 27 -8.36 45.73 7.87
CA ILE A 27 -7.76 44.91 8.93
C ILE A 27 -8.44 43.54 9.00
N LEU A 28 -9.78 43.50 8.94
CA LEU A 28 -10.53 42.24 8.95
C LEU A 28 -10.24 41.37 7.72
N VAL A 29 -10.19 41.96 6.52
CA VAL A 29 -9.87 41.22 5.29
C VAL A 29 -8.47 40.63 5.36
N VAL A 30 -7.47 41.41 5.79
CA VAL A 30 -6.09 40.94 5.94
C VAL A 30 -6.02 39.80 6.98
N ALA A 31 -6.70 39.94 8.12
CA ALA A 31 -6.74 38.91 9.15
C ALA A 31 -7.34 37.59 8.63
N VAL A 32 -8.41 37.64 7.83
CA VAL A 32 -9.03 36.45 7.22
C VAL A 32 -8.10 35.80 6.20
N VAL A 33 -7.45 36.58 5.32
CA VAL A 33 -6.51 36.04 4.33
C VAL A 33 -5.33 35.35 5.01
N VAL A 34 -4.78 35.96 6.07
CA VAL A 34 -3.69 35.37 6.86
C VAL A 34 -4.15 34.07 7.53
N ALA A 35 -5.35 34.03 8.12
CA ALA A 35 -5.89 32.82 8.73
C ALA A 35 -6.05 31.66 7.73
N ILE A 36 -6.53 31.95 6.51
CA ILE A 36 -6.64 30.96 5.43
C ILE A 36 -5.26 30.46 5.01
N ALA A 37 -4.29 31.35 4.81
CA ALA A 37 -2.93 30.98 4.43
C ALA A 37 -2.25 30.11 5.50
N VAL A 38 -2.43 30.44 6.79
CA VAL A 38 -1.91 29.64 7.91
C VAL A 38 -2.57 28.26 7.93
N ASN A 39 -3.90 28.16 7.75
CA ASN A 39 -4.60 26.88 7.71
C ASN A 39 -4.08 25.99 6.57
N ILE A 40 -3.90 26.57 5.37
CA ILE A 40 -3.31 25.87 4.22
C ILE A 40 -1.90 25.37 4.56
N CYS A 41 -1.03 26.22 5.12
CA CYS A 41 0.33 25.83 5.53
C CYS A 41 0.35 24.73 6.59
N VAL A 42 -0.58 24.73 7.54
CA VAL A 42 -0.70 23.68 8.56
C VAL A 42 -1.12 22.36 7.92
N GLN A 43 -2.09 22.38 7.00
CA GLN A 43 -2.52 21.17 6.28
C GLN A 43 -1.37 20.57 5.45
N TYR A 44 -0.57 21.41 4.77
CA TYR A 44 0.62 20.93 4.04
C TYR A 44 1.67 20.29 4.97
N ARG A 45 1.95 20.90 6.13
CA ARG A 45 2.91 20.32 7.10
C ARG A 45 2.42 19.00 7.73
N VAL A 46 1.12 18.87 7.98
CA VAL A 46 0.55 17.62 8.51
C VAL A 46 0.64 16.51 7.47
N PHE A 47 0.41 16.82 6.19
CA PHE A 47 0.57 15.88 5.08
C PHE A 47 2.02 15.43 4.88
N GLU A 48 2.99 16.32 5.12
CA GLU A 48 4.42 16.00 5.02
C GLU A 48 4.87 15.05 6.16
N ARG A 49 4.31 15.20 7.37
CA ARG A 49 4.61 14.32 8.51
C ARG A 49 4.03 12.91 8.39
N SER A 50 2.95 12.70 7.64
CA SER A 50 2.36 11.36 7.47
C SER A 50 3.10 10.49 6.45
N ASN A 51 4.01 11.06 5.65
CA ASN A 51 4.79 10.34 4.63
C ASN A 51 6.31 10.59 4.75
N PRO A 52 6.98 10.14 5.83
CA PRO A 52 8.44 10.32 5.99
C PRO A 52 9.28 9.52 4.98
N SER A 53 8.68 8.65 4.17
CA SER A 53 9.36 7.79 3.19
C SER A 53 9.76 8.47 1.88
N LEU A 54 9.29 9.70 1.61
CA LEU A 54 9.60 10.39 0.34
C LEU A 54 10.88 11.26 0.39
N SER A 55 11.36 11.64 1.58
CA SER A 55 12.44 12.64 1.72
C SER A 55 13.86 12.06 1.79
N TYR A 56 14.05 10.83 2.29
CA TYR A 56 15.39 10.27 2.51
C TYR A 56 15.98 9.43 1.35
N GLY A 57 15.27 9.31 0.22
CA GLY A 57 15.65 8.39 -0.86
C GLY A 57 16.27 9.03 -2.11
N LEU A 58 16.10 10.35 -2.32
CA LEU A 58 16.41 10.98 -3.60
C LEU A 58 17.84 11.55 -3.67
N GLU A 59 18.40 12.04 -2.57
CA GLU A 59 19.75 12.66 -2.58
C GLU A 59 20.91 11.66 -2.48
N SER A 60 20.72 10.48 -1.90
CA SER A 60 21.83 9.52 -1.71
C SER A 60 22.13 8.66 -2.95
N ARG A 61 21.28 8.63 -3.98
CA ARG A 61 21.46 7.78 -5.17
C ARG A 61 21.88 8.50 -6.44
N LEU A 62 21.93 9.83 -6.43
CA LEU A 62 22.49 10.63 -7.53
C LEU A 62 24.03 10.64 -7.54
N ALA A 63 24.69 10.24 -6.44
CA ALA A 63 26.15 10.26 -6.31
C ALA A 63 26.86 8.96 -6.75
N GLU A 64 26.16 7.83 -6.92
CA GLU A 64 26.81 6.52 -7.21
C GLU A 64 26.48 5.93 -8.59
N GLY A 65 25.65 6.57 -9.41
CA GLY A 65 25.12 5.98 -10.65
C GLY A 65 25.88 6.24 -11.96
N PHE A 66 27.03 6.94 -11.95
CA PHE A 66 27.77 7.30 -13.18
C PHE A 66 29.21 6.74 -13.22
N ALA A 67 29.46 5.60 -12.59
CA ALA A 67 30.70 4.85 -12.78
C ALA A 67 30.56 3.75 -13.84
N LYS A 68 30.60 4.17 -15.11
CA LYS A 68 31.46 3.59 -16.16
C LYS A 68 31.52 2.05 -16.25
N GLU A 69 30.68 1.44 -17.09
CA GLU A 69 30.90 0.08 -17.60
C GLU A 69 31.14 0.12 -19.11
N ASN A 70 32.42 0.30 -19.47
CA ASN A 70 32.96 0.07 -20.81
C ASN A 70 34.30 -0.64 -20.63
N ASN A 71 34.29 -1.98 -20.46
CA ASN A 71 35.25 -2.88 -21.11
C ASN A 71 35.11 -4.35 -20.70
N SER A 72 35.00 -5.19 -21.74
CA SER A 72 35.82 -6.39 -21.98
C SER A 72 35.63 -7.63 -21.11
N ASN A 73 35.06 -8.66 -21.75
CA ASN A 73 35.49 -10.07 -21.67
C ASN A 73 35.76 -10.63 -20.26
N LYS A 74 34.72 -10.71 -19.43
CA LYS A 74 34.67 -11.72 -18.37
C LYS A 74 33.62 -12.76 -18.73
N ALA A 75 34.01 -14.02 -18.66
CA ALA A 75 33.09 -15.15 -18.78
C ALA A 75 31.88 -14.92 -17.86
N PRO A 76 30.66 -15.24 -18.32
CA PRO A 76 29.46 -15.03 -17.51
C PRO A 76 29.59 -15.86 -16.23
N LEU A 77 29.63 -15.17 -15.09
CA LEU A 77 29.36 -15.79 -13.80
C LEU A 77 27.95 -16.40 -13.91
N PRO A 78 27.75 -17.66 -13.49
CA PRO A 78 26.41 -18.23 -13.44
C PRO A 78 25.55 -17.32 -12.55
N PRO A 79 24.36 -16.90 -12.99
CA PRO A 79 23.46 -16.12 -12.16
C PRO A 79 23.01 -17.03 -11.00
N GLU A 80 23.62 -16.83 -9.83
CA GLU A 80 23.17 -17.29 -8.52
C GLU A 80 21.88 -16.52 -8.17
N GLY A 81 20.82 -16.79 -8.92
CA GLY A 81 19.49 -16.28 -8.72
C GLY A 81 18.57 -17.39 -9.14
N PHE A 82 17.62 -17.74 -8.27
CA PHE A 82 16.63 -18.78 -8.48
C PHE A 82 15.63 -18.35 -9.58
N PHE A 83 16.13 -18.08 -10.79
CA PHE A 83 15.34 -17.95 -12.01
C PHE A 83 14.93 -19.35 -12.43
N GLY A 84 13.96 -19.91 -11.70
CA GLY A 84 13.11 -20.95 -12.24
C GLY A 84 12.39 -20.35 -13.43
N SER A 85 13.03 -20.42 -14.60
CA SER A 85 12.45 -19.96 -15.85
C SER A 85 11.10 -20.63 -16.03
N VAL A 86 10.03 -19.88 -15.79
CA VAL A 86 8.68 -20.25 -16.20
C VAL A 86 8.72 -20.65 -17.66
N ALA A 87 8.09 -21.77 -17.99
CA ALA A 87 8.05 -22.33 -19.34
C ALA A 87 7.75 -21.22 -20.36
N ARG A 88 8.79 -20.79 -21.08
CA ARG A 88 8.68 -19.85 -22.21
C ARG A 88 7.79 -20.52 -23.25
N GLY A 89 6.51 -20.14 -23.29
CA GLY A 89 5.55 -20.67 -24.26
C GLY A 89 4.11 -20.78 -23.78
N ALA A 90 3.84 -20.76 -22.47
CA ALA A 90 2.45 -20.87 -21.99
C ALA A 90 1.62 -19.58 -22.15
N GLY A 91 2.24 -18.45 -22.51
CA GLY A 91 1.57 -17.15 -22.60
C GLY A 91 0.97 -16.79 -21.26
N HIS A 92 1.74 -16.12 -20.41
CA HIS A 92 1.24 -15.60 -19.14
C HIS A 92 -0.15 -14.98 -19.35
N PRO A 93 -1.22 -15.45 -18.67
CA PRO A 93 -2.56 -14.97 -18.93
C PRO A 93 -2.57 -13.47 -18.66
N ASP A 94 -2.72 -12.69 -19.72
CA ASP A 94 -2.71 -11.24 -19.63
C ASP A 94 -4.06 -10.78 -19.06
N CYS A 95 -4.13 -10.73 -17.72
CA CYS A 95 -5.28 -10.24 -16.99
C CYS A 95 -5.28 -8.73 -16.84
N LEU A 96 -4.40 -7.99 -17.53
CA LEU A 96 -4.33 -6.52 -17.43
C LEU A 96 -5.65 -5.88 -17.83
N ARG A 97 -6.44 -6.52 -18.72
CA ARG A 97 -7.77 -6.04 -19.11
C ARG A 97 -8.81 -6.09 -17.99
N THR A 98 -8.62 -6.92 -16.98
CA THR A 98 -9.49 -6.99 -15.80
C THR A 98 -9.26 -5.78 -14.87
N LEU A 99 -8.08 -5.18 -14.96
CA LEU A 99 -7.71 -4.00 -14.20
C LEU A 99 -8.05 -2.75 -15.03
N ASN A 100 -9.06 -1.98 -14.60
CA ASN A 100 -9.57 -0.83 -15.36
C ASN A 100 -8.48 0.19 -15.74
N ALA A 101 -7.49 0.41 -14.86
CA ALA A 101 -6.38 1.33 -15.09
C ALA A 101 -5.10 0.65 -15.64
N GLY A 102 -5.07 -0.68 -15.75
CA GLY A 102 -3.87 -1.44 -16.13
C GLY A 102 -3.28 -1.02 -17.47
N PRO A 103 -4.06 -1.00 -18.57
CA PRO A 103 -3.58 -0.57 -19.88
C PRO A 103 -3.13 0.90 -19.91
N GLN A 104 -3.82 1.77 -19.17
CA GLN A 104 -3.48 3.20 -19.10
C GLN A 104 -2.16 3.43 -18.37
N LEU A 105 -1.91 2.70 -17.28
CA LEU A 105 -0.65 2.75 -16.53
C LEU A 105 0.52 2.33 -17.41
N LEU A 106 0.41 1.18 -18.10
CA LEU A 106 1.47 0.69 -18.99
C LEU A 106 1.65 1.56 -20.23
N GLY A 107 0.58 2.16 -20.75
CA GLY A 107 0.64 3.14 -21.83
C GLY A 107 1.39 4.41 -21.44
N GLY A 108 1.18 4.88 -20.20
CA GLY A 108 1.85 6.08 -19.67
C GLY A 108 3.37 5.94 -19.57
N VAL A 109 3.86 4.73 -19.27
CA VAL A 109 5.30 4.43 -19.15
C VAL A 109 5.87 3.62 -20.32
N VAL A 110 5.20 3.63 -21.48
CA VAL A 110 5.60 2.81 -22.65
C VAL A 110 7.00 3.17 -23.18
N ALA A 111 7.44 4.42 -22.99
CA ALA A 111 8.78 4.86 -23.38
C ALA A 111 9.91 4.13 -22.62
N ALA A 112 9.61 3.60 -21.43
CA ALA A 112 10.55 2.81 -20.62
C ALA A 112 10.49 1.30 -20.91
N ARG A 113 9.76 0.88 -21.95
CA ARG A 113 9.67 -0.53 -22.39
C ARG A 113 11.06 -1.08 -22.71
N GLY A 114 11.36 -2.25 -22.17
CA GLY A 114 12.66 -2.92 -22.30
C GLY A 114 13.56 -2.79 -21.08
N SER A 115 13.23 -1.89 -20.15
CA SER A 115 13.85 -1.88 -18.82
C SER A 115 13.37 -3.09 -17.99
N ALA A 116 14.23 -3.57 -17.08
CA ALA A 116 13.87 -4.62 -16.12
C ALA A 116 12.72 -4.16 -15.20
N ASP A 117 12.73 -2.89 -14.79
CA ASP A 117 11.66 -2.30 -13.98
C ASP A 117 10.30 -2.33 -14.71
N TYR A 118 10.27 -2.16 -16.04
CA TYR A 118 9.03 -2.21 -16.82
C TYR A 118 8.47 -3.63 -16.86
N ALA A 119 9.34 -4.63 -17.06
CA ALA A 119 8.95 -6.03 -17.03
C ALA A 119 8.39 -6.43 -15.66
N GLU A 120 9.05 -6.01 -14.58
CA GLU A 120 8.58 -6.27 -13.22
C GLU A 120 7.25 -5.57 -12.92
N PHE A 121 7.09 -4.31 -13.33
CA PHE A 121 5.86 -3.56 -13.15
C PHE A 121 4.69 -4.18 -13.93
N GLN A 122 4.95 -4.68 -15.15
CA GLN A 122 3.97 -5.42 -15.94
C GLN A 122 3.53 -6.71 -15.24
N VAL A 123 4.49 -7.47 -14.67
CA VAL A 123 4.17 -8.68 -13.88
C VAL A 123 3.33 -8.33 -12.66
N LEU A 124 3.66 -7.25 -11.94
CA LEU A 124 2.90 -6.81 -10.77
C LEU A 124 1.45 -6.41 -11.12
N LEU A 125 1.24 -5.65 -12.19
CA LEU A 125 -0.10 -5.31 -12.66
C LEU A 125 -0.88 -6.54 -13.13
N SER A 126 -0.21 -7.50 -13.78
CA SER A 126 -0.83 -8.75 -14.21
C SER A 126 -1.26 -9.60 -13.01
N LYS A 127 -0.44 -9.69 -11.96
CA LYS A 127 -0.79 -10.37 -10.70
C LYS A 127 -2.04 -9.78 -10.07
N LEU A 128 -2.12 -8.46 -9.97
CA LEU A 128 -3.30 -7.75 -9.46
C LEU A 128 -4.54 -8.03 -10.32
N GLY A 129 -4.41 -7.96 -11.64
CA GLY A 129 -5.50 -8.22 -12.58
C GLY A 129 -5.99 -9.68 -12.53
N CYS A 130 -5.08 -10.65 -12.45
CA CYS A 130 -5.44 -12.06 -12.37
C CYS A 130 -6.02 -12.43 -11.02
N LEU A 131 -5.50 -11.86 -9.92
CA LEU A 131 -6.08 -12.04 -8.59
C LEU A 131 -7.51 -11.51 -8.56
N LYS A 132 -7.75 -10.30 -9.10
CA LYS A 132 -9.10 -9.76 -9.24
C LYS A 132 -10.01 -10.70 -10.04
N LYS A 133 -9.52 -11.24 -11.17
CA LYS A 133 -10.27 -12.17 -12.02
C LYS A 133 -10.69 -13.42 -11.27
N ASP A 134 -9.77 -14.06 -10.55
CA ASP A 134 -10.07 -15.28 -9.79
C ASP A 134 -11.02 -15.02 -8.62
N ILE A 135 -10.83 -13.92 -7.88
CA ILE A 135 -11.70 -13.55 -6.74
C ILE A 135 -13.12 -13.21 -7.21
N MET A 136 -13.25 -12.52 -8.35
CA MET A 136 -14.54 -12.19 -8.94
C MET A 136 -15.19 -13.37 -9.68
N SER A 137 -14.46 -14.45 -9.93
CA SER A 137 -14.99 -15.60 -10.64
C SER A 137 -16.07 -16.32 -9.81
N PRO A 138 -17.26 -16.58 -10.36
CA PRO A 138 -18.31 -17.30 -9.66
C PRO A 138 -17.93 -18.77 -9.38
N SER A 139 -16.97 -19.32 -10.11
CA SER A 139 -16.52 -20.71 -9.94
C SER A 139 -15.77 -20.94 -8.62
N GLY A 140 -15.17 -19.90 -8.04
CA GLY A 140 -14.29 -20.05 -6.88
C GLY A 140 -13.06 -20.92 -7.15
N ILE A 141 -12.61 -21.00 -8.41
CA ILE A 141 -11.45 -21.77 -8.82
C ILE A 141 -10.29 -20.82 -9.15
N VAL A 142 -9.10 -21.15 -8.65
CA VAL A 142 -7.85 -20.47 -8.97
C VAL A 142 -7.35 -20.94 -10.33
N GLU A 143 -7.60 -20.14 -11.36
CA GLU A 143 -7.20 -20.46 -12.74
C GLU A 143 -6.22 -19.43 -13.29
N ALA A 144 -6.52 -18.14 -13.16
CA ALA A 144 -5.69 -17.07 -13.75
C ALA A 144 -4.39 -16.85 -12.96
N THR A 145 -4.46 -16.92 -11.63
CA THR A 145 -3.30 -16.73 -10.74
C THR A 145 -2.38 -17.95 -10.69
N ARG A 146 -2.87 -19.14 -11.06
CA ARG A 146 -2.11 -20.40 -11.07
C ARG A 146 -0.85 -20.34 -11.94
N TYR A 147 -0.90 -19.60 -13.03
CA TYR A 147 0.21 -19.47 -13.99
C TYR A 147 1.06 -18.21 -13.76
N GLN A 148 0.82 -17.48 -12.66
CA GLN A 148 1.59 -16.28 -12.32
C GLN A 148 2.96 -16.69 -11.73
N PRO A 149 4.05 -16.07 -12.18
CA PRO A 149 5.37 -16.38 -11.67
C PRO A 149 5.58 -15.79 -10.27
N TYR A 150 6.27 -16.53 -9.42
CA TYR A 150 6.83 -16.05 -8.16
C TYR A 150 8.17 -15.34 -8.41
N GLU A 151 8.15 -14.32 -9.28
CA GLU A 151 9.38 -13.70 -9.79
C GLU A 151 9.74 -12.37 -9.12
N THR A 152 8.78 -11.67 -8.50
CA THR A 152 9.10 -10.38 -7.90
C THR A 152 9.80 -10.63 -6.57
N ALA A 153 10.98 -10.06 -6.38
CA ALA A 153 11.82 -10.26 -5.18
C ALA A 153 11.13 -9.88 -3.86
N HIS A 154 9.97 -9.20 -3.94
CA HIS A 154 9.16 -8.75 -2.81
C HIS A 154 7.89 -9.57 -2.59
N ASP A 155 7.65 -10.63 -3.38
CA ASP A 155 6.56 -11.54 -3.05
C ASP A 155 6.88 -12.29 -1.76
N ARG A 156 5.90 -12.33 -0.85
CA ARG A 156 5.97 -13.15 0.36
C ARG A 156 5.36 -14.53 0.18
N GLN A 157 4.42 -14.63 -0.75
CA GLN A 157 3.62 -15.83 -1.00
C GLN A 157 3.18 -15.85 -2.48
N PRO A 158 3.10 -17.02 -3.13
CA PRO A 158 2.58 -17.11 -4.49
C PRO A 158 1.14 -16.60 -4.56
N VAL A 159 0.85 -15.81 -5.59
CA VAL A 159 -0.47 -15.17 -5.79
C VAL A 159 -1.59 -16.21 -5.87
N ALA A 160 -1.30 -17.39 -6.43
CA ALA A 160 -2.25 -18.50 -6.47
C ALA A 160 -2.68 -18.98 -5.08
N GLU A 161 -1.75 -18.99 -4.11
CA GLU A 161 -2.05 -19.40 -2.73
C GLU A 161 -2.82 -18.30 -1.99
N VAL A 162 -2.52 -17.03 -2.26
CA VAL A 162 -3.32 -15.89 -1.76
C VAL A 162 -4.75 -15.99 -2.29
N ALA A 163 -4.93 -16.30 -3.57
CA ALA A 163 -6.25 -16.53 -4.16
C ALA A 163 -6.97 -17.74 -3.56
N ALA A 164 -6.27 -18.87 -3.37
CA ALA A 164 -6.85 -20.09 -2.81
C ALA A 164 -7.30 -19.90 -1.36
N THR A 165 -6.44 -19.33 -0.51
CA THR A 165 -6.75 -19.03 0.90
C THR A 165 -7.84 -17.96 1.04
N CYS A 166 -7.87 -16.97 0.13
CA CYS A 166 -8.97 -16.02 0.02
C CYS A 166 -10.30 -16.71 -0.31
N LEU A 167 -10.34 -17.54 -1.34
CA LEU A 167 -11.57 -18.22 -1.79
C LEU A 167 -12.07 -19.23 -0.74
N ASN A 168 -11.16 -19.86 -0.01
CA ASN A 168 -11.46 -20.72 1.14
C ASN A 168 -11.77 -19.92 2.41
N ARG A 169 -11.65 -18.59 2.39
CA ARG A 169 -11.85 -17.69 3.54
C ARG A 169 -11.00 -18.03 4.77
N THR A 170 -9.83 -18.62 4.55
CA THR A 170 -8.87 -18.98 5.61
C THR A 170 -7.77 -17.94 5.79
N ILE A 171 -7.68 -16.96 4.91
CA ILE A 171 -6.67 -15.90 5.00
C ILE A 171 -6.97 -14.95 6.17
N ALA A 172 -5.96 -14.69 7.01
CA ALA A 172 -6.08 -13.70 8.07
C ALA A 172 -6.13 -12.28 7.46
N PRO A 173 -6.97 -11.36 7.99
CA PRO A 173 -7.06 -9.99 7.48
C PRO A 173 -5.70 -9.27 7.42
N ARG A 174 -4.85 -9.53 8.43
CA ARG A 174 -3.50 -8.98 8.53
C ARG A 174 -2.61 -9.38 7.36
N ASP A 175 -2.68 -10.64 6.93
CA ASP A 175 -1.81 -11.17 5.88
C ASP A 175 -2.22 -10.62 4.51
N LEU A 176 -3.52 -10.43 4.31
CA LEU A 176 -4.05 -9.72 3.14
C LEU A 176 -3.52 -8.28 3.09
N ASP A 177 -3.63 -7.52 4.19
CA ASP A 177 -3.13 -6.14 4.28
C ASP A 177 -1.63 -6.05 3.98
N ILE A 178 -0.85 -6.95 4.56
CA ILE A 178 0.60 -7.02 4.36
C ILE A 178 0.94 -7.30 2.89
N THR A 179 0.23 -8.24 2.26
CA THR A 179 0.46 -8.61 0.86
C THR A 179 0.20 -7.44 -0.07
N PHE A 180 -0.96 -6.78 0.06
CA PHE A 180 -1.33 -5.63 -0.76
C PHE A 180 -0.43 -4.42 -0.48
N LYS A 181 -0.05 -4.17 0.77
CA LYS A 181 0.91 -3.12 1.11
C LYS A 181 2.25 -3.34 0.42
N THR A 182 2.76 -4.57 0.45
CA THR A 182 4.04 -4.91 -0.20
C THR A 182 3.99 -4.67 -1.71
N TRP A 183 2.91 -5.08 -2.38
CA TRP A 183 2.73 -4.81 -3.82
C TRP A 183 2.53 -3.33 -4.13
N ASN A 184 1.82 -2.58 -3.29
CA ASN A 184 1.63 -1.15 -3.46
C ASN A 184 2.96 -0.38 -3.33
N ASP A 185 3.71 -0.63 -2.26
CA ASP A 185 4.99 0.02 -2.00
C ASP A 185 5.98 -0.28 -3.13
N ARG A 186 6.05 -1.55 -3.58
CA ARG A 186 6.89 -1.94 -4.71
C ARG A 186 6.46 -1.28 -6.02
N GLY A 187 5.17 -1.31 -6.32
CA GLY A 187 4.62 -0.73 -7.54
C GLY A 187 4.84 0.78 -7.62
N LYS A 188 4.75 1.51 -6.50
CA LYS A 188 5.09 2.94 -6.43
C LYS A 188 6.56 3.21 -6.78
N ILE A 189 7.48 2.43 -6.20
CA ILE A 189 8.91 2.58 -6.49
C ILE A 189 9.20 2.31 -7.97
N LEU A 190 8.62 1.25 -8.53
CA LEU A 190 8.78 0.92 -9.95
C LEU A 190 8.21 2.00 -10.84
N LEU A 191 7.00 2.48 -10.55
CA LEU A 191 6.34 3.54 -11.31
C LEU A 191 7.18 4.82 -11.33
N LEU A 192 7.72 5.26 -10.19
CA LEU A 192 8.57 6.44 -10.11
C LEU A 192 9.83 6.29 -10.97
N ARG A 193 10.51 5.14 -10.92
CA ARG A 193 11.68 4.87 -11.77
C ARG A 193 11.33 4.89 -13.25
N LEU A 194 10.20 4.28 -13.61
CA LEU A 194 9.72 4.25 -15.00
C LEU A 194 9.33 5.63 -15.50
N CYS A 195 8.71 6.47 -14.65
CA CYS A 195 8.42 7.86 -14.96
C CYS A 195 9.69 8.67 -15.21
N THR A 196 10.74 8.45 -14.41
CA THR A 196 12.06 9.07 -14.61
C THR A 196 12.69 8.61 -15.93
N LEU A 197 12.65 7.31 -16.23
CA LEU A 197 13.17 6.76 -17.50
C LEU A 197 12.40 7.27 -18.72
N ALA A 198 11.10 7.49 -18.57
CA ALA A 198 10.22 8.03 -19.62
C ALA A 198 10.28 9.57 -19.75
N ASN A 199 11.03 10.27 -18.89
CA ASN A 199 11.10 11.74 -18.84
C ASN A 199 9.72 12.42 -18.74
N LEU A 200 8.79 11.86 -17.95
CA LEU A 200 7.46 12.41 -17.75
C LEU A 200 7.47 13.68 -16.90
N LYS A 201 6.51 14.58 -17.15
CA LYS A 201 6.34 15.78 -16.32
C LYS A 201 5.71 15.43 -14.97
N GLU A 202 6.02 16.18 -13.92
CA GLU A 202 5.51 15.94 -12.56
C GLU A 202 3.96 15.82 -12.51
N GLY A 203 3.25 16.65 -13.27
CA GLY A 203 1.78 16.60 -13.36
C GLY A 203 1.22 15.31 -13.96
N GLU A 204 2.00 14.57 -14.77
CA GLU A 204 1.63 13.27 -15.31
C GLU A 204 1.98 12.15 -14.33
N VAL A 205 3.12 12.27 -13.63
CA VAL A 205 3.53 11.33 -12.59
C VAL A 205 2.46 11.23 -11.49
N VAL A 206 1.99 12.36 -10.98
CA VAL A 206 0.93 12.40 -9.94
C VAL A 206 -0.38 11.77 -10.44
N LYS A 207 -0.71 11.92 -11.72
CA LYS A 207 -1.89 11.27 -12.32
C LYS A 207 -1.72 9.76 -12.38
N LEU A 208 -0.56 9.28 -12.85
CA LEU A 208 -0.27 7.85 -12.91
C LEU A 208 -0.21 7.22 -11.52
N GLU A 209 0.37 7.91 -10.53
CA GLU A 209 0.40 7.43 -9.15
C GLU A 209 -1.01 7.29 -8.57
N LYS A 210 -1.88 8.30 -8.77
CA LYS A 210 -3.29 8.21 -8.36
C LYS A 210 -4.02 7.06 -9.04
N LEU A 211 -3.79 6.86 -10.34
CA LEU A 211 -4.38 5.74 -11.08
C LEU A 211 -3.89 4.39 -10.54
N PHE A 212 -2.60 4.28 -10.20
CA PHE A 212 -2.03 3.06 -9.65
C PHE A 212 -2.61 2.74 -8.27
N VAL A 213 -2.63 3.73 -7.36
CA VAL A 213 -3.21 3.55 -6.02
C VAL A 213 -4.68 3.17 -6.12
N SER A 214 -5.46 3.86 -6.96
CA SER A 214 -6.87 3.52 -7.19
C SER A 214 -7.06 2.10 -7.74
N ALA A 215 -6.13 1.61 -8.58
CA ALA A 215 -6.20 0.26 -9.12
C ALA A 215 -5.91 -0.79 -8.05
N VAL A 216 -4.91 -0.56 -7.19
CA VAL A 216 -4.59 -1.45 -6.06
C VAL A 216 -5.74 -1.47 -5.06
N ASP A 217 -6.29 -0.30 -4.71
CA ASP A 217 -7.40 -0.16 -3.77
C ASP A 217 -8.66 -0.89 -4.25
N ASP A 218 -8.96 -0.82 -5.55
CA ASP A 218 -10.08 -1.55 -6.16
C ASP A 218 -9.94 -3.07 -5.97
N VAL A 219 -8.77 -3.64 -6.28
CA VAL A 219 -8.52 -5.08 -6.07
C VAL A 219 -8.57 -5.42 -4.58
N PHE A 220 -7.99 -4.57 -3.73
CA PHE A 220 -7.97 -4.78 -2.29
C PHE A 220 -9.37 -4.77 -1.67
N LEU A 221 -10.24 -3.83 -2.06
CA LEU A 221 -11.62 -3.76 -1.58
C LEU A 221 -12.43 -4.99 -1.99
N ILE A 222 -12.27 -5.46 -3.22
CA ILE A 222 -12.90 -6.69 -3.72
C ILE A 222 -12.40 -7.90 -2.92
N ALA A 223 -11.09 -8.00 -2.71
CA ALA A 223 -10.50 -9.06 -1.90
C ALA A 223 -11.03 -9.00 -0.45
N LYS A 224 -11.02 -7.84 0.19
CA LYS A 224 -11.51 -7.68 1.56
C LYS A 224 -12.97 -8.13 1.71
N GLY A 225 -13.83 -7.79 0.74
CA GLY A 225 -15.24 -8.19 0.75
C GLY A 225 -15.48 -9.68 0.50
N ARG A 226 -14.58 -10.37 -0.21
CA ARG A 226 -14.76 -11.78 -0.57
C ARG A 226 -13.99 -12.75 0.34
N CYS A 227 -12.76 -12.38 0.71
CA CYS A 227 -11.82 -13.24 1.41
C CYS A 227 -12.09 -13.32 2.92
N ILE A 228 -12.58 -12.23 3.52
CA ILE A 228 -12.78 -12.17 4.97
C ILE A 228 -14.18 -12.69 5.28
N ALA A 229 -14.26 -13.84 5.95
CA ALA A 229 -15.51 -14.37 6.45
C ALA A 229 -16.16 -13.34 7.39
N THR A 230 -17.46 -13.10 7.20
CA THR A 230 -18.21 -12.31 8.18
C THR A 230 -18.37 -13.13 9.46
N PRO A 231 -18.51 -12.50 10.65
CA PRO A 231 -18.57 -13.23 11.92
C PRO A 231 -19.63 -14.35 11.93
N GLY A 232 -20.78 -14.13 11.28
CA GLY A 232 -21.84 -15.15 11.18
C GLY A 232 -21.54 -16.31 10.21
N GLU A 233 -20.65 -16.13 9.24
CA GLU A 233 -20.22 -17.22 8.34
C GLU A 233 -19.08 -18.04 8.95
N GLN A 234 -18.26 -17.40 9.80
CA GLN A 234 -17.17 -18.07 10.52
C GLN A 234 -17.71 -19.15 11.45
N GLU A 235 -18.85 -18.91 12.10
CA GLU A 235 -19.53 -19.89 12.97
C GLU A 235 -20.22 -21.01 12.18
N ALA A 236 -20.69 -20.75 10.96
CA ALA A 236 -21.42 -21.72 10.15
C ALA A 236 -20.51 -22.64 9.31
N GLY A 237 -19.30 -22.17 8.98
CA GLY A 237 -18.34 -22.84 8.10
C GLY A 237 -17.03 -23.21 8.76
N ALA A 238 -16.81 -22.87 10.04
CA ALA A 238 -15.80 -23.53 10.84
C ALA A 238 -16.20 -25.01 10.87
N HIS A 239 -15.54 -25.80 10.03
CA HIS A 239 -15.30 -27.18 10.36
C HIS A 239 -14.84 -27.15 11.82
N ASP A 240 -15.69 -27.65 12.71
CA ASP A 240 -15.39 -28.00 14.09
C ASP A 240 -14.30 -29.09 14.10
N ALA A 241 -13.13 -28.78 13.52
CA ALA A 241 -11.87 -29.28 14.01
C ALA A 241 -11.64 -28.56 15.35
N GLN A 242 -12.54 -28.79 16.30
CA GLN A 242 -12.14 -28.71 17.68
C GLN A 242 -10.95 -29.66 17.79
N PRO A 243 -9.81 -29.20 18.31
CA PRO A 243 -8.71 -30.08 18.62
C PRO A 243 -9.30 -31.28 19.35
N TYR A 244 -9.12 -32.49 18.82
CA TYR A 244 -9.65 -33.68 19.46
C TYR A 244 -9.01 -33.75 20.85
N GLU A 245 -9.81 -33.46 21.87
CA GLU A 245 -9.38 -33.53 23.25
C GLU A 245 -9.64 -34.96 23.74
N PRO A 246 -8.60 -35.78 23.98
CA PRO A 246 -8.78 -37.13 24.48
C PRO A 246 -9.52 -37.11 25.82
N GLN A 247 -10.39 -38.09 26.07
CA GLN A 247 -11.19 -38.16 27.30
C GLN A 247 -10.34 -38.13 28.59
N GLU A 248 -9.09 -38.58 28.48
CA GLU A 248 -8.11 -38.58 29.57
C GLU A 248 -7.72 -37.18 30.03
N THR A 249 -7.70 -36.18 29.13
CA THR A 249 -7.29 -34.81 29.44
C THR A 249 -8.44 -33.90 29.84
N LYS A 250 -9.69 -34.32 29.62
CA LYS A 250 -10.90 -33.51 29.89
C LYS A 250 -11.07 -33.10 31.36
N ASN A 251 -10.49 -33.86 32.29
CA ASN A 251 -10.51 -33.58 33.73
C ASN A 251 -9.18 -33.01 34.25
N LEU A 252 -8.16 -32.91 33.40
CA LEU A 252 -6.91 -32.26 33.79
C LEU A 252 -7.16 -30.76 33.79
N ARG A 253 -6.72 -30.09 34.86
CA ARG A 253 -6.82 -28.64 34.95
C ARG A 253 -5.97 -28.00 33.85
N GLU A 254 -6.40 -26.82 33.41
CA GLU A 254 -5.63 -25.98 32.51
C GLU A 254 -4.20 -25.82 33.04
N TYR A 255 -3.23 -26.07 32.16
CA TYR A 255 -1.83 -26.05 32.52
C TYR A 255 -1.40 -24.61 32.81
N ASN A 256 -1.29 -24.24 34.09
CA ASN A 256 -0.93 -22.89 34.56
C ASN A 256 0.55 -22.49 34.31
N GLY A 257 1.22 -23.10 33.34
CA GLY A 257 2.65 -22.93 33.10
C GLY A 257 3.53 -23.67 34.11
N TYR A 258 4.80 -23.89 33.76
CA TYR A 258 5.80 -24.22 34.77
C TYR A 258 5.95 -22.99 35.67
N PHE A 259 5.79 -23.17 36.97
CA PHE A 259 6.27 -22.20 37.94
C PHE A 259 7.80 -22.15 37.80
N SER A 260 8.31 -21.36 36.85
CA SER A 260 9.72 -21.05 36.77
C SER A 260 10.00 -20.13 37.94
N GLY A 261 10.30 -20.73 39.09
CA GLY A 261 10.63 -20.08 40.36
C GLY A 261 11.93 -19.27 40.32
N TRP A 262 12.15 -18.50 39.26
CA TRP A 262 13.12 -17.42 39.19
C TRP A 262 12.40 -16.11 39.48
N GLY A 263 11.81 -16.04 40.68
CA GLY A 263 11.55 -14.76 41.33
C GLY A 263 12.90 -14.20 41.74
N GLY A 264 13.46 -13.34 40.90
CA GLY A 264 14.62 -12.52 41.24
C GLY A 264 14.26 -11.61 42.41
N ALA A 265 14.57 -12.07 43.62
CA ALA A 265 14.78 -11.19 44.75
C ALA A 265 16.18 -10.60 44.60
N VAL A 266 16.25 -9.33 44.19
CA VAL A 266 17.37 -8.43 44.46
C VAL A 266 16.80 -7.10 44.92
#